data_AF-A0A8T5HJC2-F1
#
_entry.id   AF-A0A8T5HJC2-F1
#
_cell.length_a   1.000
_cell.length_b   1.000
_cell.length_c   1.000
_cell.angle_alpha   90.00
_cell.angle_beta   90.00
_cell.angle_gamma   90.00
#
_symmetry.space_group_name_H-M   'P 1'
#
loop_
_entity.id
_entity.type
_entity.pdbx_description
1 polymer ?
#
loop_
_entity_poly.entity_id
_entity_poly.type
_entity_poly.pdbx_seq_one_letter_code
_entity_poly.pdbx_strand_id
1 'polypeptide(L)'
;MKKILIILIMLTIVMFIIGCGTSTKVVDKKMENDIESQTGKDAEINTKEGSYTVETDQGVVEGSGLNSDDWCKAGANWKFTGSDAQTGNAQWVIEGLEKSGDYKNLCHVRYTAETPQGDTVMDYYFSENGKSGYYEMNTNGKVMKQEWHAE
;
A
#
# COMPACT_ATOMS: atom_id res chain seq x y z
N MET A 1 -13.97 -7.97 11.67
CA MET A 1 -14.41 -6.59 11.38
C MET A 1 -13.38 -5.52 11.78
N LYS A 2 -12.70 -5.60 12.94
CA LYS A 2 -11.62 -4.64 13.31
C LYS A 2 -10.35 -4.72 12.44
N LYS A 3 -10.00 -5.91 11.92
CA LYS A 3 -8.80 -6.12 11.06
C LYS A 3 -8.92 -5.45 9.68
N ILE A 4 -10.14 -5.41 9.11
CA ILE A 4 -10.41 -4.70 7.84
C ILE A 4 -10.34 -3.18 8.05
N LEU A 5 -10.73 -2.71 9.24
CA LEU A 5 -10.68 -1.29 9.59
C LEU A 5 -9.25 -0.75 9.61
N ILE A 6 -8.28 -1.52 10.11
CA ILE A 6 -6.86 -1.10 10.17
C ILE A 6 -6.25 -1.02 8.77
N ILE A 7 -6.56 -1.98 7.89
CA ILE A 7 -6.09 -1.98 6.50
C ILE A 7 -6.70 -0.79 5.72
N LEU A 8 -7.99 -0.50 5.92
CA LEU A 8 -8.67 0.64 5.28
C LEU A 8 -8.16 1.99 5.80
N ILE A 9 -7.86 2.08 7.10
CA ILE A 9 -7.28 3.28 7.72
C ILE A 9 -5.85 3.51 7.23
N MET A 10 -5.02 2.47 7.10
CA MET A 10 -3.69 2.60 6.48
C MET A 10 -3.78 3.08 5.02
N LEU A 11 -4.79 2.62 4.26
CA LEU A 11 -5.02 3.09 2.89
C LEU A 11 -5.31 4.60 2.82
N THR A 12 -5.99 5.17 3.82
CA THR A 12 -6.22 6.62 3.92
C THR A 12 -4.97 7.43 4.27
N ILE A 13 -3.98 6.84 4.95
CA ILE A 13 -2.70 7.51 5.28
C ILE A 13 -1.91 7.81 4.00
N VAL A 14 -1.86 6.84 3.07
CA VAL A 14 -1.15 6.98 1.81
C VAL A 14 -1.67 8.19 1.01
N MET A 15 -2.96 8.52 1.13
CA MET A 15 -3.54 9.70 0.46
C MET A 15 -3.18 11.03 1.13
N PHE A 16 -2.87 11.07 2.43
CA PHE A 16 -2.56 12.32 3.15
C PHE A 16 -1.09 12.73 3.09
N ILE A 17 -0.17 11.81 2.78
CA ILE A 17 1.29 12.10 2.77
C ILE A 17 1.72 12.80 1.46
N ILE A 18 0.94 12.68 0.38
CA ILE A 18 1.28 13.26 -0.94
C ILE A 18 1.09 14.80 -0.97
N GLY A 19 0.38 15.36 0.01
CA GLY A 19 0.14 16.81 0.10
C GLY A 19 1.12 17.51 1.04
N CYS A 20 2.05 18.27 0.46
CA CYS A 20 2.82 19.38 1.07
C CYS A 20 4.32 19.10 1.29
N GLY A 21 5.13 19.56 0.34
CA GLY A 21 6.57 19.66 0.47
C GLY A 21 6.98 20.68 1.54
N THR A 22 7.72 20.22 2.56
CA THR A 22 8.73 21.00 3.30
C THR A 22 9.56 20.07 4.20
N SER A 23 10.88 20.13 4.02
CA SER A 23 11.93 19.74 4.99
C SER A 23 11.95 18.31 5.56
N THR A 24 12.97 17.55 5.15
CA THR A 24 13.40 16.19 5.57
C THR A 24 13.76 16.00 7.05
N LYS A 25 13.29 16.86 7.96
CA LYS A 25 13.34 16.64 9.42
C LYS A 25 11.97 16.80 10.07
N VAL A 26 11.10 17.59 9.43
CA VAL A 26 9.70 17.77 9.85
C VAL A 26 8.86 16.62 9.28
N VAL A 27 9.16 16.15 8.08
CA VAL A 27 8.53 14.96 7.47
C VAL A 27 8.79 13.72 8.33
N ASP A 28 10.01 13.52 8.82
CA ASP A 28 10.43 12.34 9.58
C ASP A 28 9.58 12.17 10.84
N LYS A 29 9.56 13.21 11.69
CA LYS A 29 8.83 13.19 12.96
C LYS A 29 7.32 13.25 12.76
N LYS A 30 6.84 13.91 11.70
CA LYS A 30 5.40 13.93 11.39
C LYS A 30 4.94 12.56 10.90
N MET A 31 5.69 11.92 10.01
CA MET A 31 5.37 10.60 9.48
C MET A 31 5.45 9.53 10.58
N GLU A 32 6.51 9.57 11.40
CA GLU A 32 6.64 8.77 12.62
C GLU A 32 5.40 8.95 13.53
N ASN A 33 5.10 10.19 13.95
CA ASN A 33 3.93 10.47 14.79
C ASN A 33 2.60 10.05 14.13
N ASP A 34 2.43 10.25 12.83
CA ASP A 34 1.20 9.90 12.11
C ASP A 34 1.01 8.38 12.04
N ILE A 35 2.10 7.63 11.89
CA ILE A 35 2.11 6.16 11.92
C ILE A 35 1.85 5.69 13.36
N GLU A 36 2.60 6.18 14.34
CA GLU A 36 2.48 5.79 15.75
C GLU A 36 1.10 6.11 16.33
N SER A 37 0.53 7.27 15.99
CA SER A 37 -0.83 7.67 16.39
C SER A 37 -1.89 6.69 15.91
N GLN A 38 -1.67 6.07 14.75
CA GLN A 38 -2.65 5.17 14.13
C GLN A 38 -2.42 3.70 14.48
N THR A 39 -1.17 3.29 14.71
CA THR A 39 -0.82 1.91 15.08
C THR A 39 -0.79 1.70 16.59
N GLY A 40 -0.53 2.77 17.37
CA GLY A 40 -0.22 2.69 18.80
C GLY A 40 1.12 2.01 19.08
N LYS A 41 2.03 1.96 18.10
CA LYS A 41 3.33 1.28 18.15
C LYS A 41 4.42 2.20 17.61
N ASP A 42 5.59 2.12 18.22
CA ASP A 42 6.81 2.86 17.84
C ASP A 42 7.17 2.57 16.38
N ALA A 43 7.53 3.60 15.62
CA ALA A 43 7.85 3.48 14.20
C ALA A 43 9.29 3.92 13.91
N GLU A 44 10.09 3.07 13.26
CA GLU A 44 11.44 3.45 12.84
C GLU A 44 11.43 3.95 11.40
N ILE A 45 11.78 5.22 11.20
CA ILE A 45 11.77 5.87 9.89
C ILE A 45 13.20 6.08 9.36
N ASN A 46 13.50 5.57 8.16
CA ASN A 46 14.73 5.88 7.43
C ASN A 46 14.45 6.83 6.24
N THR A 47 14.58 8.12 6.52
CA THR A 47 14.28 9.17 5.54
C THR A 47 15.34 9.39 4.48
N LYS A 48 16.56 8.88 4.65
CA LYS A 48 17.57 8.89 3.58
C LYS A 48 17.17 8.01 2.41
N GLU A 49 16.45 6.93 2.69
CA GLU A 49 16.00 5.94 1.70
C GLU A 49 14.50 6.09 1.37
N GLY A 50 13.78 6.96 2.07
CA GLY A 50 12.34 7.14 1.91
C GLY A 50 11.58 5.87 2.29
N SER A 51 12.06 5.19 3.33
CA SER A 51 11.53 3.93 3.84
C SER A 51 11.19 4.01 5.32
N TYR A 52 10.38 3.06 5.79
CA TYR A 52 9.99 2.94 7.18
C TYR A 52 9.77 1.48 7.55
N THR A 53 9.92 1.20 8.84
CA THR A 53 9.64 -0.09 9.46
C THR A 53 8.84 0.13 10.75
N VAL A 54 7.78 -0.65 10.95
CA VAL A 54 6.96 -0.62 12.16
C VAL A 54 6.82 -2.03 12.70
N GLU A 55 7.25 -2.24 13.94
CA GLU A 55 7.00 -3.49 14.64
C GLU A 55 5.63 -3.46 15.33
N THR A 56 4.84 -4.51 15.11
CA THR A 56 3.53 -4.68 15.73
C THR A 56 3.45 -6.04 16.41
N ASP A 57 2.48 -6.21 17.30
CA ASP A 57 2.24 -7.52 17.95
C ASP A 57 1.85 -8.61 16.94
N GLN A 58 1.50 -8.25 15.71
CA GLN A 58 1.07 -9.16 14.66
C GLN A 58 2.14 -9.39 13.58
N GLY A 59 3.25 -8.67 13.61
CA GLY A 59 4.24 -8.70 12.54
C GLY A 59 4.92 -7.36 12.27
N VAL A 60 5.69 -7.31 11.20
CA VAL A 60 6.48 -6.15 10.78
C VAL A 60 5.87 -5.54 9.53
N VAL A 61 5.66 -4.23 9.54
CA VAL A 61 5.28 -3.45 8.36
C VAL A 61 6.52 -2.74 7.84
N GLU A 62 6.79 -2.87 6.56
CA GLU A 62 7.87 -2.19 5.84
C GLU A 62 7.24 -1.41 4.69
N GLY A 63 7.80 -0.26 4.33
CA GLY A 63 7.42 0.40 3.09
C GLY A 63 8.50 1.32 2.59
N SER A 64 8.48 1.61 1.29
CA SER A 64 9.41 2.55 0.69
C SER A 64 8.84 3.25 -0.53
N GLY A 65 9.46 4.38 -0.88
CA GLY A 65 9.06 5.18 -2.04
C GLY A 65 7.86 6.10 -1.79
N LEU A 66 7.39 6.23 -0.54
CA LEU A 66 6.24 7.06 -0.19
C LEU A 66 6.52 8.58 -0.26
N ASN A 67 7.78 9.00 -0.21
CA ASN A 67 8.17 10.41 -0.32
C ASN A 67 8.32 10.83 -1.79
N SER A 68 7.23 10.81 -2.55
CA SER A 68 7.22 11.16 -3.97
C SER A 68 6.14 12.19 -4.28
N ASP A 69 6.47 13.12 -5.18
CA ASP A 69 5.48 14.02 -5.78
C ASP A 69 4.64 13.30 -6.85
N ASP A 70 5.12 12.17 -7.38
CA ASP A 70 4.36 11.31 -8.30
C ASP A 70 3.31 10.49 -7.54
N TRP A 71 2.04 10.69 -7.87
CA TRP A 71 0.91 9.96 -7.28
C TRP A 71 0.93 8.44 -7.60
N CYS A 72 1.58 8.05 -8.70
CA CYS A 72 1.77 6.66 -9.10
C CYS A 72 3.25 6.34 -9.32
N LYS A 73 4.04 6.35 -8.25
CA LYS A 73 5.47 6.06 -8.31
C LYS A 73 5.76 4.57 -8.48
N ALA A 74 6.23 4.19 -9.66
CA ALA A 74 6.71 2.84 -9.91
C ALA A 74 7.80 2.43 -8.88
N GLY A 75 7.67 1.23 -8.34
CA GLY A 75 8.56 0.65 -7.33
C GLY A 75 8.27 1.05 -5.88
N ALA A 76 7.40 2.03 -5.63
CA ALA A 76 6.92 2.29 -4.28
C ALA A 76 6.15 1.06 -3.77
N ASN A 77 6.32 0.74 -2.49
CA ASN A 77 5.78 -0.49 -1.94
C ASN A 77 5.40 -0.38 -0.47
N TRP A 78 4.57 -1.32 -0.07
CA TRP A 78 4.20 -1.63 1.30
C TRP A 78 4.26 -3.14 1.46
N LYS A 79 4.78 -3.62 2.58
CA LYS A 79 4.91 -5.04 2.89
C LYS A 79 4.55 -5.26 4.35
N PHE A 80 3.83 -6.33 4.60
CA PHE A 80 3.55 -6.83 5.92
C PHE A 80 4.03 -8.27 6.02
N THR A 81 4.83 -8.54 7.04
CA THR A 81 5.34 -9.87 7.38
C THR A 81 4.73 -10.29 8.71
N GLY A 82 3.90 -11.33 8.71
CA GLY A 82 3.24 -11.80 9.93
C GLY A 82 4.22 -12.37 10.95
N SER A 83 3.92 -12.22 12.24
CA SER A 83 4.75 -12.73 13.34
C SER A 83 4.59 -14.23 13.59
N ASP A 84 3.57 -14.86 13.00
CA ASP A 84 3.29 -16.29 13.17
C ASP A 84 2.76 -16.92 11.87
N ALA A 85 2.76 -18.26 11.85
CA ALA A 85 2.30 -19.03 10.69
C ALA A 85 0.78 -18.90 10.42
N GLN A 86 0.01 -18.27 11.30
CA GLN A 86 -1.43 -18.02 11.10
C GLN A 86 -1.69 -16.64 10.50
N THR A 87 -0.69 -15.75 10.58
CA THR A 87 -0.73 -14.39 10.11
C THR A 87 0.02 -14.34 8.78
N GLY A 88 -0.74 -14.38 7.68
CA GLY A 88 -0.18 -14.39 6.34
C GLY A 88 0.64 -13.13 6.02
N ASN A 89 1.56 -13.25 5.06
CA ASN A 89 2.32 -12.12 4.54
C ASN A 89 1.49 -11.40 3.47
N ALA A 90 1.73 -10.11 3.31
CA ALA A 90 1.06 -9.32 2.29
C ALA A 90 2.01 -8.26 1.73
N GLN A 91 1.88 -7.92 0.44
CA GLN A 91 2.70 -6.89 -0.19
C GLN A 91 1.89 -6.16 -1.26
N TRP A 92 2.07 -4.84 -1.31
CA TRP A 92 1.63 -3.96 -2.38
C TRP A 92 2.87 -3.40 -3.07
N VAL A 93 2.91 -3.46 -4.40
CA VAL A 93 3.94 -2.82 -5.22
C VAL A 93 3.26 -2.00 -6.30
N ILE A 94 3.60 -0.72 -6.40
CA ILE A 94 3.19 0.12 -7.51
C ILE A 94 4.02 -0.25 -8.73
N GLU A 95 3.39 -0.82 -9.76
CA GLU A 95 4.03 -1.16 -11.03
C GLU A 95 4.17 0.09 -11.91
N GLY A 96 3.28 1.06 -11.73
CA GLY A 96 3.34 2.38 -12.35
C GLY A 96 2.11 2.72 -13.17
N LEU A 97 2.19 3.83 -13.90
CA LEU A 97 1.07 4.31 -14.72
C LEU A 97 0.98 3.51 -16.04
N GLU A 98 -0.20 2.97 -16.30
CA GLU A 98 -0.48 2.26 -17.54
C GLU A 98 -0.56 3.21 -18.73
N LYS A 99 0.24 2.92 -19.77
CA LYS A 99 0.43 3.82 -20.92
C LYS A 99 -0.53 3.53 -22.07
N SER A 100 -1.18 2.36 -22.07
CA SER A 100 -1.99 1.87 -23.18
C SER A 100 -3.01 0.82 -22.75
N GLY A 101 -3.90 0.43 -23.66
CA GLY A 101 -4.91 -0.60 -23.41
C GLY A 101 -6.07 -0.14 -22.54
N ASP A 102 -6.82 -1.11 -22.01
CA ASP A 102 -8.04 -0.88 -21.23
C ASP A 102 -7.78 -0.15 -19.90
N TYR A 103 -6.54 -0.18 -19.41
CA TYR A 103 -6.13 0.45 -18.16
C TYR A 103 -5.38 1.75 -18.35
N LYS A 104 -5.35 2.31 -19.57
CA LYS A 104 -4.61 3.53 -19.87
C LYS A 104 -4.95 4.66 -18.89
N ASN A 105 -3.90 5.30 -18.38
CA ASN A 105 -3.91 6.37 -17.37
C ASN A 105 -4.37 5.94 -15.97
N LEU A 106 -4.44 4.64 -15.68
CA LEU A 106 -4.64 4.13 -14.33
C LEU A 106 -3.30 3.74 -13.71
N CYS A 107 -3.20 3.88 -12.39
CA CYS A 107 -2.05 3.37 -11.65
C CYS A 107 -2.24 1.89 -11.38
N HIS A 108 -1.28 1.09 -11.83
CA HIS A 108 -1.25 -0.34 -11.60
C HIS A 108 -0.51 -0.63 -10.29
N VAL A 109 -1.18 -1.38 -9.41
CA VAL A 109 -0.62 -1.90 -8.16
C VAL A 109 -0.83 -3.40 -8.11
N ARG A 110 0.25 -4.13 -7.91
CA ARG A 110 0.17 -5.56 -7.63
C ARG A 110 0.09 -5.80 -6.13
N TYR A 111 -0.94 -6.52 -5.73
CA TYR A 111 -1.09 -7.07 -4.39
C TYR A 111 -0.76 -8.55 -4.39
N THR A 112 0.09 -8.97 -3.48
CA THR A 112 0.32 -10.38 -3.17
C THR A 112 -0.02 -10.65 -1.72
N ALA A 113 -0.65 -11.79 -1.46
CA ALA A 113 -0.91 -12.28 -0.12
C ALA A 113 -0.54 -13.76 -0.05
N GLU A 114 0.34 -14.11 0.88
CA GLU A 114 0.72 -15.48 1.17
C GLU A 114 -0.05 -15.91 2.41
N THR A 115 -0.99 -16.83 2.25
CA THR A 115 -1.78 -17.36 3.36
C THR A 115 -1.51 -18.85 3.52
N PRO A 116 -1.77 -19.44 4.70
CA PRO A 116 -1.69 -20.90 4.86
C PRO A 116 -2.58 -21.68 3.87
N GLN A 117 -3.58 -21.04 3.28
CA GLN A 117 -4.50 -21.60 2.30
C GLN A 117 -4.00 -21.47 0.85
N GLY A 118 -2.88 -20.79 0.63
CA GLY A 118 -2.26 -20.55 -0.67
C GLY A 118 -2.02 -19.07 -0.94
N ASP A 119 -1.27 -18.83 -2.01
CA ASP A 119 -0.89 -17.50 -2.45
C ASP A 119 -2.00 -16.90 -3.33
N THR A 120 -2.27 -15.62 -3.12
CA THR A 120 -3.20 -14.86 -3.94
C THR A 120 -2.47 -13.67 -4.55
N VAL A 121 -2.65 -13.48 -5.86
CA VAL A 121 -2.19 -12.29 -6.57
C VAL A 121 -3.41 -11.55 -7.11
N MET A 122 -3.46 -10.26 -6.84
CA MET A 122 -4.47 -9.35 -7.37
C MET A 122 -3.79 -8.14 -7.98
N ASP A 123 -4.22 -7.73 -9.16
CA ASP A 123 -3.77 -6.50 -9.80
C ASP A 123 -4.87 -5.45 -9.66
N TYR A 124 -4.54 -4.29 -9.12
CA TYR A 124 -5.43 -3.15 -8.95
C TYR A 124 -5.05 -2.06 -9.92
N TYR A 125 -6.04 -1.45 -10.55
CA TYR A 125 -5.86 -0.31 -11.45
C TYR A 125 -6.76 0.82 -10.94
N PHE A 126 -6.21 1.94 -10.51
CA PHE A 126 -7.02 3.04 -10.00
C PHE A 126 -6.67 4.38 -10.62
N SER A 127 -7.67 5.24 -10.73
CA SER A 127 -7.52 6.61 -11.18
C SER A 127 -6.85 7.47 -10.11
N GLU A 128 -6.22 8.57 -10.52
CA GLU A 128 -5.53 9.51 -9.62
C GLU A 128 -6.41 10.06 -8.50
N ASN A 129 -7.70 10.25 -8.79
CA ASN A 129 -8.66 10.73 -7.80
C ASN A 129 -9.22 9.63 -6.88
N GLY A 130 -8.83 8.37 -7.09
CA GLY A 130 -9.29 7.21 -6.31
C GLY A 130 -10.80 6.95 -6.41
N LYS A 131 -11.50 7.49 -7.41
CA LYS A 131 -12.96 7.33 -7.56
C LYS A 131 -13.37 6.22 -8.51
N SER A 132 -12.45 5.69 -9.29
CA SER A 132 -12.73 4.57 -10.18
C SER A 132 -11.52 3.70 -10.38
N GLY A 133 -11.78 2.45 -10.73
CA GLY A 133 -10.73 1.52 -11.05
C GLY A 133 -11.24 0.13 -11.41
N TYR A 134 -10.29 -0.77 -11.54
CA TYR A 134 -10.49 -2.18 -11.76
C TYR A 134 -9.69 -2.96 -10.74
N TYR A 135 -10.11 -4.19 -10.48
CA TYR A 135 -9.19 -5.20 -9.97
C TYR A 135 -9.32 -6.47 -10.79
N GLU A 136 -8.19 -7.14 -10.96
CA GLU A 136 -8.08 -8.46 -11.54
C GLU A 136 -7.58 -9.43 -10.47
N MET A 137 -8.26 -10.55 -10.32
CA MET A 137 -7.83 -11.64 -9.46
C MET A 137 -7.51 -12.85 -10.34
N ASN A 138 -6.28 -13.34 -10.26
CA ASN A 138 -5.89 -14.57 -10.92
C ASN A 138 -5.97 -15.73 -9.93
N THR A 139 -6.85 -16.69 -10.21
CA THR A 139 -6.94 -17.92 -9.43
C THR A 139 -6.93 -19.10 -10.37
N ASN A 140 -5.87 -19.92 -10.29
CA ASN A 140 -5.68 -21.11 -11.11
C ASN A 140 -5.79 -20.83 -12.63
N GLY A 141 -5.23 -19.71 -13.10
CA GLY A 141 -5.21 -19.33 -14.51
C GLY A 141 -6.53 -18.74 -15.03
N LYS A 142 -7.54 -18.57 -14.17
CA LYS A 142 -8.74 -17.79 -14.49
C LYS A 142 -8.58 -16.39 -13.93
N VAL A 143 -8.74 -15.39 -14.80
CA VAL A 143 -8.74 -13.99 -14.42
C VAL A 143 -10.19 -13.55 -14.22
N MET A 144 -10.51 -13.08 -13.02
CA MET A 144 -11.76 -12.38 -12.73
C MET A 144 -11.47 -10.88 -12.73
N LYS A 145 -12.17 -10.14 -13.59
CA LYS A 145 -12.08 -8.68 -13.66
C LYS A 145 -13.34 -8.06 -13.07
N GLN A 146 -13.17 -7.07 -12.21
CA GLN A 146 -14.27 -6.27 -11.68
C GLN A 146 -13.92 -4.78 -11.74
N GLU A 147 -14.87 -3.99 -12.24
CA GLU A 147 -14.82 -2.53 -12.22
C GLU A 147 -15.48 -2.02 -10.94
N TRP A 148 -15.00 -0.88 -10.43
CA TRP A 148 -15.61 -0.19 -9.31
C TRP A 148 -15.61 1.33 -9.54
N HIS A 149 -16.61 1.97 -8.93
CA HIS A 149 -16.74 3.42 -8.84
C HIS A 149 -17.14 3.80 -7.41
N ALA A 150 -16.43 4.75 -6.81
CA ALA A 150 -16.82 5.38 -5.55
C ALA A 150 -17.55 6.69 -5.83
N GLU A 151 -18.64 6.94 -5.10
CA GLU A 151 -19.45 8.17 -5.19
C GLU A 151 -18.67 9.40 -4.65
#